data_AF-A0A3N5ELA8-F1
#
_entry.id   AF-A0A3N5ELA8-F1
#
_cell.length_a   1.000
_cell.length_b   1.000
_cell.length_c   1.000
_cell.angle_alpha   90.00
_cell.angle_beta   90.00
_cell.angle_gamma   90.00
#
_symmetry.space_group_name_H-M   'P 1'
#
loop_
_entity.id
_entity.type
_entity.pdbx_description
1 polymer ?
#
loop_
_entity_poly.entity_id
_entity_poly.type
_entity_poly.pdbx_seq_one_letter_code
_entity_poly.pdbx_strand_id
1 'polypeptide(L)'
;MMGTPIARWSLALIAFLIGLALVAQFRSQARPVELTSLPVAELSTRIQTLSEANGRLRTALAEQRGLLAEYQAAGAQGSSALDVSREELRRIRAYSGLAPVEGQGITVQVSGALDAIALNDLINELRNAGAEALAVDETRLTARSVVVQGARTLEIDGAPIAR
;
A
#
# COMPACT_ATOMS: atom_id res chain seq x y z
N MET A 1 8.05 -33.47 99.59
CA MET A 1 8.47 -34.85 99.25
C MET A 1 9.41 -34.78 98.06
N MET A 2 10.51 -35.52 98.14
CA MET A 2 11.81 -35.34 97.47
C MET A 2 11.77 -35.05 95.96
N GLY A 3 12.19 -33.85 95.55
CA GLY A 3 12.71 -33.61 94.20
C GLY A 3 14.09 -34.25 94.12
N THR A 4 14.20 -35.42 93.51
CA THR A 4 15.46 -36.16 93.42
C THR A 4 16.50 -35.32 92.66
N PRO A 5 17.75 -35.20 93.16
CA PRO A 5 18.80 -34.43 92.46
C PRO A 5 19.04 -34.96 91.04
N ILE A 6 18.74 -36.24 90.82
CA ILE A 6 18.81 -36.97 89.54
C ILE A 6 17.95 -36.30 88.45
N ALA A 7 16.77 -35.75 88.79
CA ALA A 7 15.90 -35.08 87.83
C ALA A 7 16.47 -33.73 87.35
N ARG A 8 17.27 -33.05 88.20
CA ARG A 8 17.95 -31.81 87.80
C ARG A 8 19.13 -32.09 86.87
N TRP A 9 19.85 -33.18 87.11
CA TRP A 9 20.95 -33.62 86.25
C TRP A 9 20.46 -34.12 84.88
N SER A 10 19.35 -34.84 84.82
CA SER A 10 18.78 -35.30 83.55
C SER A 10 18.30 -34.14 82.68
N LEU A 11 17.64 -33.13 83.26
CA LEU A 11 17.21 -31.93 82.52
C LEU A 11 18.41 -31.14 81.97
N ALA A 12 19.48 -30.99 82.77
CA ALA A 12 20.70 -30.32 82.34
C ALA A 12 21.40 -31.06 81.17
N LEU A 13 21.45 -32.40 81.23
CA LEU A 13 22.03 -33.22 80.17
C LEU A 13 21.24 -33.10 78.85
N ILE A 14 19.90 -33.14 78.93
CA ILE A 14 19.04 -33.01 77.76
C ILE A 14 19.19 -31.61 77.13
N ALA A 15 19.17 -30.55 77.94
CA ALA A 15 19.37 -29.19 77.45
C ALA A 15 20.74 -29.00 76.78
N PHE A 16 21.79 -29.63 77.33
CA PHE A 16 23.13 -29.62 76.75
C PHE A 16 23.19 -30.32 75.38
N LEU A 17 22.57 -31.51 75.26
CA LEU A 17 22.52 -32.24 74.00
C LEU A 17 21.72 -31.49 72.91
N ILE A 18 20.61 -30.84 73.29
CA ILE A 18 19.83 -29.99 72.38
C ILE A 18 20.66 -28.78 71.93
N GLY A 19 21.35 -28.11 72.85
CA GLY A 19 22.24 -26.99 72.52
C GLY A 19 23.37 -27.41 71.58
N LEU A 20 24.00 -28.56 71.83
CA LEU A 20 25.04 -29.13 70.96
C LEU A 20 24.50 -29.43 69.56
N ALA A 21 23.31 -30.03 69.47
CA ALA A 21 22.65 -30.32 68.20
C ALA A 21 22.29 -29.05 67.43
N LEU A 22 21.78 -28.02 68.11
CA LEU A 22 21.49 -26.71 67.52
C LEU A 22 22.77 -26.05 67.00
N VAL A 23 23.86 -26.05 67.77
CA VAL A 23 25.15 -25.53 67.31
C VAL A 23 25.67 -26.33 66.12
N ALA A 24 25.51 -27.65 66.10
CA ALA A 24 25.88 -28.49 64.96
C ALA A 24 25.04 -28.15 63.72
N GLN A 25 23.73 -27.93 63.87
CA GLN A 25 22.82 -27.51 62.81
C GLN A 25 23.14 -26.09 62.31
N PHE A 26 23.41 -25.15 63.21
CA PHE A 26 23.84 -23.79 62.84
C PHE A 26 25.18 -23.82 62.16
N ARG A 27 26.13 -24.62 62.64
CA ARG A 27 27.45 -24.78 62.01
C ARG A 27 27.37 -25.52 60.68
N SER A 28 26.42 -26.44 60.49
CA SER A 28 26.20 -27.12 59.21
C SER A 28 25.50 -26.20 58.20
N GLN A 29 24.56 -25.36 58.64
CA GLN A 29 23.93 -24.34 57.81
C GLN A 29 24.85 -23.12 57.55
N ALA A 30 25.78 -22.84 58.47
CA ALA A 30 26.81 -21.80 58.35
C ALA A 30 28.10 -22.33 57.71
N ARG A 31 28.16 -23.60 57.28
CA ARG A 31 29.12 -23.95 56.24
C ARG A 31 28.70 -23.18 55.01
N PRO A 32 29.60 -22.45 54.34
CA PRO A 32 29.25 -21.88 53.05
C PRO A 32 28.77 -23.03 52.18
N VAL A 33 27.51 -22.98 51.76
CA VAL A 33 27.17 -23.47 50.42
C VAL A 33 28.31 -22.95 49.55
N GLU A 34 29.05 -23.84 48.91
CA GLU A 34 30.04 -23.48 47.90
C GLU A 34 29.30 -22.71 46.79
N LEU A 35 29.15 -21.42 47.01
CA LEU A 35 28.60 -20.43 46.10
C LEU A 35 29.72 -20.05 45.14
N THR A 36 30.18 -21.00 44.32
CA THR A 36 31.21 -20.71 43.31
C THR A 36 30.94 -21.37 41.97
N SER A 37 29.68 -21.50 41.55
CA SER A 37 29.39 -21.88 40.16
C SER A 37 28.05 -21.45 39.54
N LEU A 38 27.23 -20.58 40.14
CA LEU A 38 26.06 -20.00 39.45
C LEU A 38 25.78 -18.55 39.89
N PRO A 39 26.44 -17.56 39.26
CA PRO A 39 25.68 -16.42 38.72
C PRO A 39 26.15 -15.94 37.32
N VAL A 40 27.29 -16.40 36.80
CA VAL A 40 27.84 -15.92 35.51
C VAL A 40 27.23 -16.65 34.30
N ALA A 41 26.99 -17.96 34.43
CA ALA A 41 26.47 -18.79 33.34
C ALA A 41 25.03 -18.38 32.94
N GLU A 42 24.13 -18.17 33.91
CA GLU A 42 22.72 -17.85 33.64
C GLU A 42 22.50 -16.47 33.01
N LEU A 43 23.33 -15.48 33.38
CA LEU A 43 23.35 -14.16 32.74
C LEU A 43 23.89 -14.23 31.31
N SER A 44 24.93 -15.03 31.06
CA SER A 44 25.45 -15.24 29.71
C SER A 44 24.43 -15.91 28.78
N THR A 45 23.68 -16.89 29.28
CA THR A 45 22.62 -17.57 28.53
C THR A 45 21.47 -16.61 28.18
N ARG A 46 21.00 -15.77 29.12
CA ARG A 46 19.94 -14.79 28.83
C ARG A 46 20.39 -13.71 27.84
N ILE A 47 21.64 -13.25 27.93
CA ILE A 47 22.21 -12.29 26.97
C ILE A 47 22.30 -12.93 25.58
N GLN A 48 22.72 -14.19 25.48
CA GLN A 48 22.72 -14.93 24.21
C GLN A 48 21.31 -15.06 23.64
N THR A 49 20.31 -15.46 24.44
CA THR A 49 18.91 -15.56 23.98
C THR A 49 18.35 -14.20 23.51
N LEU A 50 18.64 -13.12 24.25
CA LEU A 50 18.22 -11.77 23.86
C LEU A 50 18.93 -11.32 22.58
N SER A 51 20.22 -11.61 22.43
CA SER A 51 20.98 -11.29 21.22
C SER A 51 20.45 -12.04 20.00
N GLU A 52 20.14 -13.33 20.14
CA GLU A 52 19.51 -14.14 19.10
C GLU A 52 18.11 -13.62 18.73
N ALA A 53 17.28 -13.30 19.73
CA ALA A 53 15.95 -12.74 19.50
C ALA A 53 16.03 -11.37 18.80
N ASN A 54 16.95 -10.49 19.21
CA ASN A 54 17.18 -9.20 18.58
C ASN A 54 17.66 -9.38 17.13
N GLY A 55 18.55 -10.35 16.89
CA GLY A 55 18.99 -10.73 15.55
C GLY A 55 17.82 -11.17 14.67
N ARG A 56 16.98 -12.10 15.15
CA ARG A 56 15.77 -12.56 14.43
C ARG A 56 14.81 -11.42 14.12
N LEU A 57 14.55 -10.54 15.09
CA LEU A 57 13.68 -9.37 14.90
C LEU A 57 14.24 -8.40 13.87
N ARG A 58 15.56 -8.15 13.88
CA ARG A 58 16.22 -7.29 12.89
C ARG A 58 16.10 -7.87 11.48
N THR A 59 16.29 -9.18 11.33
CA THR A 59 16.12 -9.86 10.04
C THR A 59 14.67 -9.78 9.55
N ALA A 60 13.69 -10.11 10.40
CA ALA A 60 12.27 -10.04 10.05
C ALA A 60 11.83 -8.60 9.68
N LEU A 61 12.37 -7.60 10.37
CA LEU A 61 12.09 -6.20 10.10
C LEU A 61 12.76 -5.70 8.81
N ALA A 62 13.95 -6.23 8.46
CA ALA A 62 14.56 -5.97 7.16
C ALA A 62 13.75 -6.60 6.02
N GLU A 63 13.28 -7.83 6.20
CA GLU A 63 12.42 -8.55 5.24
C GLU A 63 11.10 -7.82 5.02
N GLN A 64 10.38 -7.43 6.08
CA GLN A 64 9.14 -6.67 5.97
C GLN A 64 9.33 -5.32 5.27
N ARG A 65 10.45 -4.62 5.53
CA ARG A 65 10.78 -3.38 4.82
C ARG A 65 11.04 -3.62 3.34
N GLY A 66 11.69 -4.73 3.00
CA GLY A 66 11.86 -5.17 1.61
C GLY A 66 10.52 -5.38 0.92
N LEU A 67 9.64 -6.17 1.53
CA LEU A 67 8.29 -6.42 1.01
C LEU A 67 7.47 -5.13 0.85
N LEU A 68 7.55 -4.22 1.82
CA LEU A 68 6.84 -2.94 1.75
C LEU A 68 7.38 -2.06 0.62
N ALA A 69 8.69 -2.02 0.41
CA ALA A 69 9.29 -1.32 -0.72
C ALA A 69 8.88 -1.93 -2.06
N GLU A 70 8.82 -3.27 -2.15
CA GLU A 70 8.33 -3.98 -3.34
C GLU A 70 6.87 -3.64 -3.65
N TYR A 71 5.98 -3.68 -2.65
CA TYR A 71 4.57 -3.32 -2.85
C TYR A 71 4.38 -1.85 -3.23
N GLN A 72 5.16 -0.94 -2.64
CA GLN A 72 5.12 0.47 -3.02
C GLN A 72 5.56 0.68 -4.47
N ALA A 73 6.62 -0.01 -4.91
CA ALA A 73 7.08 0.04 -6.29
C ALA A 73 6.04 -0.52 -7.26
N ALA A 74 5.44 -1.67 -6.95
CA ALA A 74 4.37 -2.28 -7.75
C ALA A 74 3.13 -1.38 -7.83
N GLY A 75 2.73 -0.74 -6.72
CA GLY A 75 1.63 0.21 -6.68
C GLY A 75 1.90 1.47 -7.51
N ALA A 76 3.10 2.04 -7.42
CA ALA A 76 3.51 3.20 -8.22
C ALA A 76 3.52 2.87 -9.73
N GLN A 77 4.04 1.71 -10.12
CA GLN A 77 4.03 1.24 -11.51
C GLN A 77 2.60 1.02 -12.01
N GLY A 78 1.72 0.41 -11.20
CA GLY A 78 0.32 0.22 -11.52
C GLY A 78 -0.44 1.54 -11.71
N SER A 79 -0.22 2.53 -10.84
CA SER A 79 -0.81 3.87 -11.00
C SER A 79 -0.37 4.53 -12.32
N SER A 80 0.93 4.45 -12.63
CA SER A 80 1.48 4.99 -13.88
C SER A 80 0.83 4.33 -15.12
N ALA A 81 0.70 3.00 -15.12
CA ALA A 81 0.04 2.28 -16.21
C ALA A 81 -1.43 2.70 -16.38
N LEU A 82 -2.16 2.85 -15.26
CA LEU A 82 -3.55 3.32 -15.29
C LEU A 82 -3.67 4.74 -15.85
N ASP A 83 -2.76 5.63 -15.49
CA ASP A 83 -2.78 7.01 -15.97
C ASP A 83 -2.48 7.09 -17.48
N VAL A 84 -1.53 6.29 -17.97
CA VAL A 84 -1.29 6.12 -19.42
C VAL A 84 -2.52 5.59 -20.14
N SER A 85 -3.17 4.54 -19.63
CA SER A 85 -4.40 4.02 -20.24
C SER A 85 -5.55 5.03 -20.26
N ARG A 86 -5.67 5.86 -19.21
CA ARG A 86 -6.68 6.94 -19.16
C ARG A 86 -6.39 8.01 -20.20
N GLU A 87 -5.13 8.40 -20.37
CA GLU A 87 -4.67 9.33 -21.40
C GLU A 87 -4.99 8.81 -22.80
N GLU A 88 -4.64 7.55 -23.09
CA GLU A 88 -4.96 6.91 -24.36
C GLU A 88 -6.46 6.84 -24.62
N LEU A 89 -7.26 6.44 -23.61
CA LEU A 89 -8.71 6.40 -23.74
C LEU A 89 -9.29 7.78 -24.05
N ARG A 90 -8.77 8.84 -23.41
CA ARG A 90 -9.20 10.21 -23.70
C ARG A 90 -8.88 10.58 -25.14
N ARG A 91 -7.67 10.26 -25.61
CA ARG A 91 -7.24 10.51 -26.99
C ARG A 91 -8.12 9.79 -28.02
N ILE A 92 -8.41 8.51 -27.77
CA ILE A 92 -9.30 7.71 -28.61
C ILE A 92 -10.71 8.34 -28.65
N ARG A 93 -11.27 8.69 -27.49
CA ARG A 93 -12.60 9.35 -27.42
C ARG A 93 -12.63 10.68 -28.15
N ALA A 94 -11.59 11.49 -28.01
CA ALA A 94 -11.46 12.77 -28.71
C ALA A 94 -11.44 12.56 -30.24
N TYR A 95 -10.64 11.63 -30.74
CA TYR A 95 -10.55 11.29 -32.17
C TYR A 95 -11.86 10.71 -32.72
N SER A 96 -12.55 9.88 -31.93
CA SER A 96 -13.85 9.29 -32.31
C SER A 96 -15.03 10.26 -32.21
N GLY A 97 -14.81 11.51 -31.79
CA GLY A 97 -15.88 12.48 -31.61
C GLY A 97 -16.78 12.25 -30.38
N LEU A 98 -16.39 11.35 -29.48
CA LEU A 98 -17.14 11.00 -28.26
C LEU A 98 -16.79 11.87 -27.05
N ALA A 99 -15.76 12.69 -27.17
CA ALA A 99 -15.39 13.68 -26.17
C ALA A 99 -15.27 15.07 -26.83
N PRO A 100 -15.67 16.14 -26.10
CA PRO A 100 -15.39 17.50 -26.53
C PRO A 100 -13.88 17.73 -26.61
N VAL A 101 -13.50 18.63 -27.49
CA VAL A 101 -12.11 19.03 -27.71
C VAL A 101 -12.05 20.55 -27.81
N GLU A 102 -10.93 21.11 -27.38
CA GLU A 102 -10.68 22.54 -27.39
C GLU A 102 -9.33 22.81 -28.03
N GLY A 103 -9.23 23.91 -28.78
CA GLY A 103 -8.02 24.27 -29.49
C GLY A 103 -8.20 25.55 -30.30
N GLN A 104 -7.12 26.05 -30.85
CA GLN A 104 -7.20 27.14 -31.83
C GLN A 104 -7.97 26.65 -33.06
N GLY A 105 -8.90 27.48 -33.55
CA GLY A 105 -9.73 27.13 -34.69
C GLY A 105 -10.35 28.36 -35.33
N ILE A 106 -11.23 28.09 -36.28
CA ILE A 106 -12.00 29.11 -36.99
C ILE A 106 -13.48 28.69 -37.03
N THR A 107 -14.36 29.67 -37.10
CA THR A 107 -15.78 29.46 -37.41
C THR A 107 -16.02 29.96 -38.83
N VAL A 108 -16.53 29.09 -39.69
CA VAL A 108 -16.85 29.43 -41.08
C VAL A 108 -18.36 29.53 -41.21
N GLN A 109 -18.85 30.71 -41.57
CA GLN A 109 -20.26 30.91 -41.86
C GLN A 109 -20.49 30.92 -43.36
N VAL A 110 -21.31 29.98 -43.84
CA VAL A 110 -21.65 29.84 -45.26
C VAL A 110 -23.07 30.37 -45.47
N SER A 111 -23.27 31.15 -46.54
CA SER A 111 -24.57 31.71 -46.90
C SER A 111 -24.89 31.39 -48.36
N GLY A 112 -26.15 31.12 -48.66
CA GLY A 112 -26.62 30.76 -50.01
C GLY A 112 -27.00 29.28 -50.13
N ALA A 113 -27.17 28.82 -51.37
CA ALA A 113 -27.47 27.42 -51.64
C ALA A 113 -26.18 26.59 -51.56
N LEU A 114 -26.16 25.61 -50.67
CA LEU A 114 -25.08 24.64 -50.54
C LEU A 114 -25.66 23.25 -50.84
N ASP A 115 -25.00 22.50 -51.71
CA ASP A 115 -25.34 21.10 -51.98
C ASP A 115 -24.43 20.16 -51.17
N ALA A 116 -24.76 18.87 -51.18
CA ALA A 116 -24.02 17.86 -50.41
C ALA A 116 -22.56 17.75 -50.89
N ILE A 117 -22.31 17.95 -52.18
CA ILE A 117 -20.99 17.83 -52.80
C ILE A 117 -20.09 18.97 -52.30
N ALA A 118 -20.54 20.22 -52.42
CA ALA A 118 -19.77 21.38 -52.00
C ALA A 118 -19.48 21.36 -50.49
N LEU A 119 -20.43 20.90 -49.65
CA LEU A 119 -20.17 20.77 -48.22
C LEU A 119 -19.14 19.67 -47.91
N ASN A 120 -19.23 18.52 -48.60
CA ASN A 120 -18.26 17.44 -48.44
C ASN A 120 -16.85 17.87 -48.90
N ASP A 121 -16.76 18.62 -50.00
CA ASP A 121 -15.49 19.17 -50.48
C ASP A 121 -14.91 20.15 -49.46
N LEU A 122 -15.71 21.08 -48.92
CA LEU A 122 -15.26 21.99 -47.86
C LEU A 122 -14.73 21.25 -46.62
N ILE A 123 -15.45 20.21 -46.18
CA ILE A 123 -15.02 19.37 -45.05
C ILE A 123 -13.67 18.71 -45.35
N ASN A 124 -13.49 18.19 -46.56
CA ASN A 124 -12.25 17.55 -46.97
C ASN A 124 -11.09 18.55 -47.09
N GLU A 125 -11.33 19.74 -47.62
CA GLU A 125 -10.31 20.80 -47.66
C GLU A 125 -9.88 21.21 -46.26
N LEU A 126 -10.82 21.36 -45.32
CA LEU A 126 -10.47 21.65 -43.92
C LEU A 126 -9.68 20.51 -43.27
N ARG A 127 -10.02 19.25 -43.53
CA ARG A 127 -9.22 18.09 -43.08
C ARG A 127 -7.82 18.12 -43.66
N ASN A 128 -7.68 18.39 -44.95
CA ASN A 128 -6.40 18.49 -45.65
C ASN A 128 -5.56 19.66 -45.13
N ALA A 129 -6.21 20.75 -44.69
CA ALA A 129 -5.58 21.89 -44.04
C ALA A 129 -5.18 21.63 -42.57
N GLY A 130 -5.44 20.42 -42.05
CA GLY A 130 -5.05 20.01 -40.70
C GLY A 130 -6.11 20.20 -39.62
N ALA A 131 -7.38 20.37 -39.99
CA ALA A 131 -8.45 20.40 -38.98
C ALA A 131 -8.59 19.03 -38.30
N GLU A 132 -8.23 18.99 -37.01
CA GLU A 132 -8.28 17.77 -36.19
C GLU A 132 -9.69 17.47 -35.65
N ALA A 133 -10.53 18.48 -35.55
CA ALA A 133 -11.92 18.37 -35.14
C ALA A 133 -12.78 19.35 -35.92
N LEU A 134 -13.93 18.87 -36.39
CA LEU A 134 -14.86 19.63 -37.20
C LEU A 134 -16.27 19.39 -36.69
N ALA A 135 -17.08 20.45 -36.73
CA ALA A 135 -18.51 20.37 -36.50
C ALA A 135 -19.22 21.21 -37.55
N VAL A 136 -20.40 20.75 -37.97
CA VAL A 136 -21.34 21.53 -38.77
C VAL A 136 -22.53 21.78 -37.86
N ASP A 137 -22.78 23.05 -37.55
CA ASP A 137 -23.66 23.46 -36.45
C ASP A 137 -23.30 22.71 -35.16
N GLU A 138 -24.27 22.02 -34.56
CA GLU A 138 -24.11 21.23 -33.35
C GLU A 138 -23.66 19.77 -33.63
N THR A 139 -23.43 19.40 -34.89
CA THR A 139 -23.12 18.02 -35.29
C THR A 139 -21.62 17.81 -35.44
N ARG A 140 -21.03 17.02 -34.53
CA ARG A 140 -19.62 16.62 -34.58
C ARG A 140 -19.37 15.68 -35.76
N LEU A 141 -18.42 16.03 -36.61
CA LEU A 141 -17.95 15.17 -37.70
C LEU A 141 -16.89 14.20 -37.20
N THR A 142 -17.01 12.95 -37.65
CA THR A 142 -16.03 11.87 -37.47
C THR A 142 -15.42 11.50 -38.82
N ALA A 143 -14.36 10.69 -38.83
CA ALA A 143 -13.74 10.20 -40.07
C ALA A 143 -14.71 9.45 -41.01
N ARG A 144 -15.81 8.91 -40.47
CA ARG A 144 -16.84 8.19 -41.24
C ARG A 144 -18.05 9.05 -41.60
N SER A 145 -18.10 10.29 -41.11
CA SER A 145 -19.25 11.14 -41.32
C SER A 145 -19.41 11.50 -42.78
N VAL A 146 -20.64 11.38 -43.28
CA VAL A 146 -20.98 11.66 -44.68
C VAL A 146 -22.13 12.65 -44.74
N VAL A 147 -22.03 13.60 -45.67
CA VAL A 147 -23.11 14.52 -46.01
C VAL A 147 -23.89 13.95 -47.17
N VAL A 148 -25.21 13.88 -47.03
CA VAL A 148 -26.10 13.44 -48.10
C VAL A 148 -27.23 14.43 -48.31
N GLN A 149 -27.80 14.42 -49.52
CA GLN A 149 -29.00 15.20 -49.81
C GLN A 149 -30.22 14.47 -49.25
N GLY A 150 -30.77 14.98 -48.15
CA GLY A 150 -32.04 14.52 -47.60
C GLY A 150 -33.25 15.08 -48.36
N ALA A 151 -34.45 14.67 -47.94
CA ALA A 151 -35.70 15.02 -48.62
C ALA A 151 -36.05 16.52 -48.57
N ARG A 152 -35.56 17.24 -47.54
CA ARG A 152 -35.86 18.68 -47.31
C ARG A 152 -34.61 19.52 -47.07
N THR A 153 -33.60 18.94 -46.44
CA THR A 153 -32.33 19.59 -46.09
C THR A 153 -31.19 18.59 -46.29
N LEU A 154 -29.96 19.06 -46.14
CA LEU A 154 -28.81 18.17 -46.06
C LEU A 154 -28.85 17.38 -44.75
N GLU A 155 -28.33 16.17 -44.77
CA GLU A 155 -28.24 15.30 -43.61
C GLU A 155 -26.79 14.87 -43.39
N ILE A 156 -26.38 14.83 -42.13
CA ILE A 156 -25.07 14.34 -41.69
C ILE A 156 -25.33 13.13 -40.81
N ASP A 157 -24.86 11.96 -41.23
CA ASP A 157 -25.05 10.69 -40.51
C ASP A 157 -26.53 10.40 -40.15
N GLY A 158 -27.46 10.87 -41.00
CA GLY A 158 -28.91 10.74 -40.83
C GLY A 158 -29.56 11.83 -39.97
N ALA A 159 -28.79 12.78 -39.43
CA ALA A 159 -29.31 13.95 -38.73
C ALA A 159 -29.46 15.14 -39.70
N PRO A 160 -30.63 15.79 -39.78
CA PRO A 160 -30.82 16.97 -40.62
C PRO A 160 -30.03 18.16 -40.05
N ILE A 161 -29.33 18.89 -40.93
CA ILE A 161 -28.74 20.19 -40.54
C ILE A 161 -29.77 21.30 -40.66
N ALA A 162 -29.74 22.22 -39.69
CA ALA A 162 -30.57 23.41 -39.71
C ALA A 162 -30.07 24.36 -40.81
N ARG A 163 -30.98 25.16 -41.37
CA ARG A 163 -30.64 26.23 -42.31
C ARG A 163 -30.66 27.57 -41.61
#